data_AF-A0A8K0D6V3-F1
#
_entry.id   AF-A0A8K0D6V3-F1
#
_cell.length_a   1.000
_cell.length_b   1.000
_cell.length_c   1.000
_cell.angle_alpha   90.00
_cell.angle_beta   90.00
_cell.angle_gamma   90.00
#
_symmetry.space_group_name_H-M   'P 1'
#
loop_
_entity.id
_entity.type
_entity.pdbx_description
1 polymer ?
#
loop_
_entity_poly.entity_id
_entity_poly.type
_entity_poly.pdbx_seq_one_letter_code
_entity_poly.pdbx_strand_id
1 'polypeptide(L)'
;MEAEEQAGFRAGRSTVGHLFCITRIIEKIVAVNQEIHLLYVDSRKAQNKLWEALEKTNLSMSLIRATKQMYAKAKARIKIRNSLSKRFQTNKSLKQGCCLSPTLETQMQKHGIADQL
;
A
#
# COMPACT_ATOMS: atom_id res chain seq x y z
N MET A 1 17.38 -4.68 0.27
CA MET A 1 16.95 -4.58 -1.14
C MET A 1 15.42 -4.68 -1.16
N GLU A 2 14.73 -3.88 -1.96
CA GLU A 2 13.27 -3.98 -2.12
C GLU A 2 12.94 -5.11 -3.09
N ALA A 3 11.85 -5.86 -2.86
CA ALA A 3 11.39 -6.94 -3.73
C ALA A 3 11.16 -6.42 -5.17
N GLU A 4 11.59 -7.18 -6.18
CA GLU A 4 11.50 -6.75 -7.59
C GLU A 4 10.05 -6.75 -8.11
N GLU A 5 9.26 -7.67 -7.57
CA GLU A 5 7.85 -7.91 -7.86
C GLU A 5 6.94 -6.77 -7.37
N GLN A 6 7.45 -5.93 -6.47
CA GLN A 6 6.72 -4.74 -6.03
C GLN A 6 6.96 -3.59 -7.01
N ALA A 7 5.94 -3.19 -7.76
CA ALA A 7 6.01 -2.01 -8.65
C ALA A 7 5.25 -0.79 -8.10
N GLY A 8 4.35 -0.97 -7.12
CA GLY A 8 3.53 0.11 -6.58
C GLY A 8 4.37 1.20 -5.92
N PHE A 9 4.08 2.46 -6.26
CA PHE A 9 4.67 3.65 -5.64
C PHE A 9 6.22 3.72 -5.68
N ARG A 10 6.86 3.07 -6.65
CA ARG A 10 8.32 3.09 -6.84
C ARG A 10 8.71 3.87 -8.09
N ALA A 11 9.74 4.71 -7.96
CA ALA A 11 10.27 5.46 -9.09
C ALA A 11 10.81 4.52 -10.18
N GLY A 12 10.50 4.82 -11.44
CA GLY A 12 10.94 4.02 -12.59
C GLY A 12 10.27 2.65 -12.74
N ARG A 13 9.28 2.31 -11.90
CA ARG A 13 8.49 1.06 -12.02
C ARG A 13 7.07 1.37 -12.50
N SER A 14 6.49 0.43 -13.23
CA SER A 14 5.15 0.51 -13.80
C SER A 14 4.49 -0.87 -13.78
N THR A 15 3.17 -0.91 -13.80
CA THR A 15 2.39 -2.16 -13.89
C THR A 15 2.47 -2.81 -15.27
N VAL A 16 3.00 -2.12 -16.29
CA VAL A 16 3.11 -2.62 -17.67
C VAL A 16 3.89 -3.93 -17.74
N GLY A 17 5.01 -4.04 -17.01
CA GLY A 17 5.80 -5.28 -16.97
C GLY A 17 5.03 -6.44 -16.34
N HIS A 18 4.34 -6.21 -15.22
CA HIS A 18 3.52 -7.24 -14.58
C HIS A 18 2.34 -7.67 -15.46
N LEU A 19 1.68 -6.72 -16.12
CA LEU A 19 0.59 -7.02 -17.05
C LEU A 19 1.10 -7.87 -18.21
N PHE A 20 2.26 -7.52 -18.77
CA PHE A 20 2.91 -8.32 -19.82
C PHE A 20 3.18 -9.74 -19.34
N CYS A 21 3.81 -9.91 -18.17
CA CYS A 21 4.12 -11.24 -17.62
C CYS A 21 2.86 -12.09 -17.42
N ILE A 22 1.81 -11.55 -16.79
CA ILE A 22 0.55 -12.26 -16.56
C ILE A 22 -0.09 -12.66 -17.90
N THR A 23 -0.13 -11.74 -18.87
CA THR A 23 -0.68 -12.00 -20.22
C THR A 23 0.07 -13.14 -20.90
N ARG A 24 1.41 -13.13 -20.87
CA ARG A 24 2.24 -14.20 -21.47
C ARG A 24 2.05 -15.55 -20.80
N ILE A 25 1.88 -15.59 -19.47
CA ILE A 25 1.60 -16.82 -18.74
C ILE A 25 0.25 -17.40 -19.17
N ILE A 26 -0.79 -16.56 -19.24
CA ILE A 26 -2.14 -16.97 -19.69
C ILE A 26 -2.07 -17.52 -21.11
N GLU A 27 -1.48 -16.78 -22.05
CA GLU A 27 -1.35 -17.20 -23.45
C GLU A 27 -0.66 -18.57 -23.58
N LYS A 28 0.43 -18.80 -22.83
CA LYS A 28 1.18 -20.05 -22.88
C LYS A 28 0.38 -21.24 -22.34
N ILE A 29 -0.37 -21.06 -21.25
CA ILE A 29 -1.17 -22.13 -20.64
C ILE A 29 -2.37 -22.48 -21.53
N VAL A 30 -3.02 -21.47 -22.10
CA VAL A 30 -4.10 -21.65 -23.08
C VAL A 30 -3.60 -22.41 -24.32
N ALA A 31 -2.39 -22.09 -24.82
CA ALA A 31 -1.83 -22.74 -26.00
C ALA A 31 -1.55 -24.25 -25.81
N VAL A 32 -1.31 -24.71 -24.57
CA VAL A 32 -1.12 -26.13 -24.26
C VAL A 32 -2.39 -26.80 -23.73
N ASN A 33 -3.54 -26.13 -23.85
CA ASN A 33 -4.86 -26.60 -23.41
C ASN A 33 -4.88 -27.06 -21.94
N GLN A 34 -4.18 -26.31 -21.07
CA GLN A 34 -4.19 -26.52 -19.62
C GLN A 34 -5.05 -25.46 -18.93
N GLU A 35 -5.53 -25.79 -17.72
CA GLU A 35 -6.30 -24.86 -16.89
C GLU A 35 -5.37 -23.90 -16.13
N ILE A 36 -5.80 -22.65 -15.99
CA ILE A 36 -5.12 -21.63 -15.17
C ILE A 36 -6.08 -21.07 -14.13
N HIS A 37 -5.61 -20.94 -12.89
CA HIS A 37 -6.31 -20.24 -11.83
C HIS A 37 -5.52 -19.01 -11.40
N LEU A 38 -6.17 -17.85 -11.37
CA LEU A 38 -5.58 -16.60 -10.91
C LEU A 38 -6.26 -16.16 -9.61
N LEU A 39 -5.46 -15.94 -8.57
CA LEU A 39 -5.94 -15.42 -7.30
C LEU A 39 -5.59 -13.94 -7.18
N TYR A 40 -6.62 -13.09 -7.09
CA TYR A 40 -6.45 -11.68 -6.77
C TYR A 40 -6.71 -11.46 -5.28
N VAL A 41 -5.68 -11.03 -4.55
CA VAL A 41 -5.77 -10.70 -3.12
C VAL A 41 -5.72 -9.20 -2.94
N ASP A 42 -6.83 -8.62 -2.49
CA ASP A 42 -6.87 -7.22 -2.02
C ASP A 42 -6.92 -7.20 -0.49
N SER A 43 -5.83 -6.69 0.11
CA SER A 43 -5.66 -6.67 1.56
C SER A 43 -6.24 -5.40 2.16
N ARG A 44 -7.17 -5.56 3.12
CA ARG A 44 -7.64 -4.43 3.92
C ARG A 44 -6.49 -3.85 4.75
N LYS A 45 -6.25 -2.56 4.59
CA LYS A 45 -5.17 -1.85 5.28
C LYS A 45 -5.45 -1.75 6.77
N ALA A 46 -4.64 -2.44 7.59
CA ALA A 46 -4.71 -2.36 9.05
C ALA A 46 -3.69 -1.35 9.59
N GLN A 47 -4.14 -0.40 10.40
CA GLN A 47 -3.31 0.67 10.95
C GLN A 47 -2.23 0.15 11.91
N ASN A 48 -2.50 -0.94 12.66
CA ASN A 48 -1.54 -1.55 13.58
C ASN A 48 -0.35 -2.17 12.83
N LYS A 49 -0.61 -2.89 11.73
CA LYS A 49 0.42 -3.50 10.90
C LYS A 49 1.37 -2.47 10.27
N LEU A 50 0.92 -1.23 10.05
CA LEU A 50 1.78 -0.15 9.56
C LEU A 50 2.90 0.18 10.54
N TRP A 51 2.53 0.32 11.80
CA TRP A 51 3.46 0.73 12.84
C TRP A 51 4.49 -0.36 13.14
N GLU A 52 4.04 -1.61 13.18
CA GLU A 52 4.90 -2.78 13.29
C GLU A 52 5.86 -2.89 12.09
N ALA A 53 5.36 -2.67 10.87
CA ALA A 53 6.19 -2.68 9.66
C ALA A 53 7.28 -1.59 9.70
N LEU A 54 6.96 -0.39 10.19
CA LEU A 54 7.93 0.69 10.35
C LEU A 54 8.99 0.40 11.41
N GLU A 55 8.62 -0.27 12.51
CA GLU A 55 9.56 -0.69 13.55
C GLU A 55 10.57 -1.74 13.04
N LYS A 56 10.21 -2.52 12.01
CA LYS A 56 11.11 -3.43 11.30
C LYS A 56 12.05 -2.72 10.30
N THR A 57 11.99 -1.39 10.16
CA THR A 57 12.87 -0.61 9.26
C THR A 57 14.04 0.02 10.01
N ASN A 58 15.08 0.44 9.27
CA ASN A 58 16.25 1.15 9.83
C ASN A 58 16.00 2.66 10.06
N LEU A 59 14.73 3.09 10.15
CA LEU A 59 14.38 4.49 10.41
C LEU A 59 14.61 4.83 11.89
N SER A 60 14.98 6.08 12.17
CA SER A 60 15.13 6.50 13.56
C SER A 60 13.79 6.47 14.31
N MET A 61 13.82 6.09 15.58
CA MET A 61 12.63 6.06 16.44
C MET A 61 11.94 7.42 16.55
N SER A 62 12.71 8.52 16.45
CA SER A 62 12.17 9.88 16.43
C SER A 62 11.31 10.14 15.19
N LEU A 63 11.72 9.68 14.00
CA LEU A 63 10.95 9.79 12.76
C LEU A 63 9.68 8.93 12.80
N ILE A 64 9.79 7.69 13.32
CA ILE A 64 8.63 6.80 13.48
C ILE A 64 7.61 7.45 14.42
N ARG A 65 8.05 8.01 15.55
CA ARG A 65 7.18 8.69 16.52
C ARG A 65 6.51 9.93 15.92
N ALA A 66 7.27 10.77 15.20
CA ALA A 66 6.74 11.95 14.52
C ALA A 66 5.66 11.55 13.50
N THR A 67 5.92 10.50 12.72
CA THR A 67 4.96 9.95 11.76
C THR A 67 3.70 9.45 12.46
N LYS A 68 3.83 8.64 13.52
CA LYS A 68 2.69 8.18 14.35
C LYS A 68 1.83 9.35 14.83
N GLN A 69 2.46 10.41 15.33
CA GLN A 69 1.75 11.61 15.79
C GLN A 69 1.03 12.37 14.67
N MET A 70 1.63 12.45 13.48
CA MET A 70 0.97 13.07 12.32
C MET A 70 -0.31 12.33 11.94
N TYR A 71 -0.36 11.01 12.07
CA TYR A 71 -1.55 10.20 11.75
C TYR A 71 -2.52 10.03 12.93
N ALA A 72 -2.06 10.25 14.17
CA ALA A 72 -2.89 10.16 15.37
C ALA A 72 -4.02 11.20 15.36
N LYS A 73 -5.23 10.77 15.76
CA LYS A 73 -6.41 11.63 15.95
C LYS A 73 -6.71 12.56 14.76
N ALA A 74 -6.36 12.15 13.55
CA ALA A 74 -6.57 12.95 12.36
C ALA A 74 -8.08 13.28 12.22
N LYS A 75 -8.38 14.55 11.96
CA LYS A 75 -9.73 15.04 11.70
C LYS A 75 -9.83 15.47 10.25
N ALA A 76 -10.96 15.16 9.62
CA ALA A 76 -11.24 15.53 8.23
C ALA A 76 -12.51 16.38 8.14
N ARG A 77 -12.63 17.10 7.03
CA ARG A 77 -13.85 17.80 6.59
C ARG A 77 -14.03 17.55 5.11
N ILE A 78 -15.27 17.52 4.65
CA ILE A 78 -15.60 17.45 3.23
C ILE A 78 -15.86 18.88 2.76
N LYS A 79 -15.19 19.29 1.68
CA LYS A 79 -15.45 20.56 0.98
C LYS A 79 -16.36 20.29 -0.20
N ILE A 80 -17.52 20.93 -0.24
CA ILE A 80 -18.49 20.88 -1.35
C ILE A 80 -18.68 22.31 -1.83
N ARG A 81 -18.12 22.65 -3.00
CA ARG A 81 -18.06 24.03 -3.52
C ARG A 81 -17.45 24.99 -2.48
N ASN A 82 -18.23 25.95 -2.01
CA ASN A 82 -17.83 26.95 -1.01
C ASN A 82 -18.21 26.57 0.43
N SER A 83 -18.78 25.38 0.64
CA SER A 83 -19.23 24.90 1.95
C SER A 83 -18.31 23.82 2.50
N LEU A 84 -18.13 23.81 3.83
CA LEU A 84 -17.37 22.80 4.56
C LEU A 84 -18.25 22.04 5.54
N SER A 85 -18.18 20.72 5.54
CA SER A 85 -18.89 19.86 6.51
C SER A 85 -18.44 20.12 7.96
N LYS A 86 -19.14 19.54 8.94
CA LYS A 86 -18.60 19.42 10.30
C LYS A 86 -17.31 18.58 10.28
N ARG A 87 -16.42 18.81 11.26
CA ARG A 87 -15.21 17.98 11.44
C ARG A 87 -15.64 16.61 11.95
N PHE A 88 -15.05 15.57 11.39
CA PHE A 88 -15.18 14.19 11.88
C PHE A 88 -13.80 13.56 12.05
N GLN A 89 -13.71 12.59 12.95
CA GLN A 89 -12.48 11.85 13.15
C GLN A 89 -12.32 10.80 12.03
N THR A 90 -11.12 10.65 11.50
CA THR A 90 -10.82 9.59 10.54
C THR A 90 -10.12 8.43 11.25
N ASN A 91 -10.60 7.22 10.98
CA ASN A 91 -9.99 5.97 11.42
C ASN A 91 -9.17 5.32 10.28
N LYS A 92 -8.88 6.05 9.20
CA LYS A 92 -8.12 5.50 8.08
C LYS A 92 -6.64 5.37 8.45
N SER A 93 -6.05 4.25 8.07
CA SER A 93 -4.64 3.94 8.27
C SER A 93 -3.72 4.95 7.59
N LEU A 94 -4.06 5.33 6.35
CA LEU A 94 -3.32 6.31 5.55
C LEU A 94 -4.23 7.44 5.07
N LYS A 95 -3.63 8.60 4.78
CA LYS A 95 -4.32 9.82 4.35
C LYS A 95 -4.25 9.91 2.83
N GLN A 96 -5.40 9.87 2.17
CA GLN A 96 -5.45 10.06 0.72
C GLN A 96 -4.93 11.46 0.35
N GLY A 97 -4.03 11.52 -0.65
CA GLY A 97 -3.37 12.77 -1.07
C GLY A 97 -2.20 13.21 -0.19
N CYS A 98 -1.85 12.46 0.87
CA CYS A 98 -0.63 12.73 1.64
C CYS A 98 0.60 12.21 0.90
N CYS A 99 1.63 13.05 0.75
CA CYS A 99 2.89 12.70 0.09
C CYS A 99 3.64 11.54 0.77
N LEU A 100 3.46 11.35 2.08
CA LEU A 100 4.10 10.26 2.83
C LEU A 100 3.34 8.93 2.68
N SER A 101 2.04 8.96 2.39
CA SER A 101 1.22 7.75 2.36
C SER A 101 1.70 6.70 1.35
N PRO A 102 2.14 7.05 0.12
CA PRO A 102 2.76 6.10 -0.80
C PRO A 102 3.96 5.35 -0.22
N THR A 103 4.90 6.06 0.40
CA THR A 103 6.10 5.45 0.99
C THR A 103 5.74 4.52 2.15
N LEU A 104 4.79 4.92 2.99
CA LEU A 104 4.30 4.11 4.10
C LEU A 104 3.60 2.83 3.62
N GLU A 105 2.82 2.91 2.55
CA GLU A 105 2.21 1.75 1.91
C GLU A 105 3.28 0.75 1.43
N THR A 106 4.34 1.23 0.78
CA THR A 106 5.44 0.37 0.32
C THR A 106 6.13 -0.34 1.49
N GLN A 107 6.36 0.33 2.62
CA GLN A 107 6.94 -0.30 3.81
C GLN A 107 6.02 -1.38 4.40
N MET A 108 4.71 -1.12 4.44
CA MET A 108 3.73 -2.13 4.88
C MET A 108 3.75 -3.38 4.02
N GLN A 109 3.71 -3.22 2.70
CA GLN A 109 3.63 -4.37 1.79
C GLN A 109 4.92 -5.19 1.85
N LYS A 110 6.08 -4.53 1.99
CA LYS A 110 7.36 -5.21 2.14
C LYS A 110 7.44 -6.06 3.41
N HIS A 111 6.97 -5.55 4.54
CA HIS A 111 7.14 -6.21 5.85
C HIS A 111 5.89 -6.94 6.35
N GLY A 112 4.76 -6.82 5.64
CA GLY A 112 3.46 -7.41 5.99
C GLY A 112 3.07 -8.65 5.17
N ILE A 113 3.70 -8.87 4.01
CA ILE A 113 3.48 -10.10 3.21
C ILE A 113 4.25 -11.30 3.79
N ALA A 114 5.35 -11.05 4.52
CA ALA A 114 6.15 -12.10 5.14
C ALA A 114 5.43 -12.86 6.27
N ASP A 115 4.34 -12.32 6.82
CA ASP A 115 3.62 -12.90 7.96
C ASP A 115 2.23 -13.49 7.57
N GLN A 116 1.96 -13.71 6.27
CA GLN A 116 0.66 -14.23 5.78
C GLN A 116 0.77 -15.47 4.87
N LEU A 117 1.94 -16.09 4.77
CA LEU A 117 2.15 -17.39 4.14
C LEU A 117 3.01 -18.27 5.05
#